data_AF-A0A2G7HJC2-F1
#
_entry.id   AF-A0A2G7HJC2-F1
#
_cell.length_a   1.000
_cell.length_b   1.000
_cell.length_c   1.000
_cell.angle_alpha   90.00
_cell.angle_beta   90.00
_cell.angle_gamma   90.00
#
_symmetry.space_group_name_H-M   'P 1'
#
loop_
_entity.id
_entity.type
_entity.pdbx_description
1 polymer ?
#
loop_
_entity_poly.entity_id
_entity_poly.type
_entity_poly.pdbx_seq_one_letter_code
_entity_poly.pdbx_strand_id
1 'polypeptide(L)'
;MKINGVELEDLDILDLEIAEKYEKAINSIDGIGEKVQGMTVVKSIRTQCNAIFKIFNDLFGEGTDKKIFGNKVSLLTCLKAFDELITQVNATNEEVEKIANKYSPNRAARRKKK
;
A
#
# COMPACT_ATOMS: atom_id res chain seq x y z
N MET A 1 -5.03 0.52 -10.47
CA MET A 1 -5.82 0.16 -9.27
C MET A 1 -6.84 1.23 -8.95
N LYS A 2 -7.94 0.90 -8.26
CA LYS A 2 -8.98 1.89 -7.92
C LYS A 2 -8.97 2.20 -6.43
N ILE A 3 -8.78 3.47 -6.08
CA ILE A 3 -8.70 3.94 -4.68
C ILE A 3 -9.61 5.14 -4.48
N ASN A 4 -10.53 5.05 -3.52
CA ASN A 4 -11.56 6.07 -3.24
C ASN A 4 -12.31 6.55 -4.50
N GLY A 5 -12.57 5.64 -5.45
CA GLY A 5 -13.24 5.96 -6.71
C GLY A 5 -12.34 6.52 -7.82
N VAL A 6 -11.06 6.80 -7.54
CA VAL A 6 -10.08 7.30 -8.53
C VAL A 6 -9.27 6.14 -9.10
N GLU A 7 -9.07 6.17 -10.42
CA GLU A 7 -8.17 5.23 -11.10
C GLU A 7 -6.73 5.74 -11.00
N LEU A 8 -5.86 4.90 -10.45
CA LEU A 8 -4.43 5.10 -10.33
C LEU A 8 -3.70 4.02 -11.11
N GLU A 9 -2.44 4.26 -11.44
CA GLU A 9 -1.56 3.25 -12.02
C GLU A 9 -1.43 2.05 -11.08
N ASP A 10 -1.32 0.84 -11.64
CA ASP A 10 -1.07 -0.35 -10.84
C ASP A 10 0.37 -0.31 -10.29
N LEU A 11 0.52 -0.60 -9.00
CA LEU A 11 1.83 -0.74 -8.38
C LEU A 11 2.32 -2.17 -8.59
N ASP A 12 3.33 -2.35 -9.44
CA ASP A 12 4.05 -3.61 -9.54
C ASP A 12 4.98 -3.76 -8.33
N ILE A 13 4.46 -4.29 -7.23
CA ILE A 13 5.22 -4.52 -6.00
C ILE A 13 6.34 -5.56 -6.15
N LEU A 14 6.37 -6.29 -7.28
CA LEU A 14 7.42 -7.26 -7.58
C LEU A 14 8.63 -6.61 -8.25
N ASP A 15 8.49 -5.37 -8.74
CA ASP A 15 9.60 -4.53 -9.14
C ASP A 15 10.34 -4.00 -7.90
N LEU A 16 11.67 -4.14 -7.89
CA LEU A 16 12.50 -3.78 -6.73
C LEU A 16 12.41 -2.28 -6.40
N GLU A 17 12.43 -1.41 -7.40
CA GLU A 17 12.40 0.04 -7.16
C GLU A 17 11.05 0.48 -6.59
N ILE A 18 9.96 -0.13 -7.07
CA ILE A 18 8.61 0.11 -6.56
C ILE A 18 8.45 -0.48 -5.15
N ALA A 19 8.94 -1.70 -4.91
CA ALA A 19 8.93 -2.35 -3.60
C ALA A 19 9.68 -1.51 -2.56
N GLU A 20 10.86 -0.99 -2.89
CA GLU A 20 11.61 -0.11 -1.99
C GLU A 20 10.84 1.18 -1.66
N LYS A 21 10.20 1.80 -2.66
CA LYS A 21 9.37 3.00 -2.43
C LYS A 21 8.18 2.67 -1.54
N TYR A 22 7.52 1.55 -1.79
CA TYR A 22 6.40 1.06 -0.97
C TYR A 22 6.82 0.81 0.48
N GLU A 23 7.88 0.04 0.73
CA GLU A 23 8.38 -0.20 2.08
C GLU A 23 8.76 1.10 2.78
N LYS A 24 9.49 2.00 2.10
CA LYS A 24 9.84 3.32 2.67
C LYS A 24 8.59 4.13 3.03
N ALA A 25 7.57 4.10 2.18
CA ALA A 25 6.32 4.82 2.42
C ALA A 25 5.54 4.24 3.60
N ILE A 26 5.40 2.91 3.69
CA ILE A 26 4.71 2.25 4.81
C ILE A 26 5.45 2.46 6.15
N ASN A 27 6.78 2.25 6.15
CA ASN A 27 7.62 2.46 7.34
C ASN A 27 7.59 3.91 7.85
N SER A 28 7.23 4.89 7.00
CA SER A 28 7.12 6.29 7.41
C SER A 28 5.94 6.56 8.38
N ILE A 29 4.96 5.66 8.39
CA ILE A 29 3.71 5.75 9.15
C ILE A 29 3.79 4.90 10.42
N ASP A 30 4.78 4.02 10.52
CA ASP A 30 5.02 3.23 11.72
C ASP A 30 5.20 4.13 12.95
N GLY A 31 4.54 3.72 14.03
CA GLY A 31 4.50 4.49 15.27
C GLY A 31 3.67 5.78 15.20
N ILE A 32 2.95 6.08 14.10
CA ILE A 32 2.03 7.23 14.09
C ILE A 32 0.93 7.09 15.13
N GLY A 33 0.44 5.86 15.35
CA GLY A 33 -0.53 5.57 16.41
C GLY A 33 -0.04 6.00 17.79
N GLU A 34 1.24 5.79 18.10
CA GLU A 34 1.87 6.24 19.35
C GLU A 34 2.09 7.76 19.35
N LYS A 35 2.56 8.33 18.24
CA LYS A 35 2.79 9.78 18.11
C LYS A 35 1.54 10.61 18.34
N VAL A 36 0.36 10.08 18.00
CA VAL A 36 -0.91 10.79 18.20
C VAL A 36 -1.51 10.56 19.59
N GLN A 37 -0.93 9.71 20.42
CA GLN A 37 -1.37 9.56 21.81
C GLN A 37 -1.15 10.87 22.57
N GLY A 38 -2.17 11.28 23.34
CA GLY A 38 -2.14 12.56 24.07
C GLY A 38 -2.38 13.80 23.20
N MET A 39 -2.50 13.67 21.88
CA MET A 39 -2.91 14.79 21.02
C MET A 39 -4.42 15.01 21.08
N THR A 40 -4.84 16.26 20.91
CA THR A 40 -6.25 16.59 20.65
C THR A 40 -6.74 15.90 19.38
N VAL A 41 -8.04 15.56 19.32
CA VAL A 41 -8.67 14.89 18.16
C VAL A 41 -8.38 15.59 16.83
N VAL A 42 -8.40 16.92 16.80
CA VAL A 42 -8.12 17.69 15.57
C VAL A 42 -6.68 17.50 15.10
N LYS A 43 -5.72 17.53 16.03
CA LYS A 43 -4.30 17.31 15.71
C LYS A 43 -4.04 15.87 15.29
N SER A 44 -4.63 14.89 15.98
CA SER A 44 -4.44 13.47 15.62
C SER A 44 -4.98 13.16 14.23
N ILE A 45 -6.17 13.65 13.88
CA ILE A 45 -6.75 13.52 12.53
C ILE A 45 -5.83 14.14 11.50
N ARG A 46 -5.34 15.36 11.72
CA ARG A 46 -4.47 16.05 10.76
C ARG A 46 -3.15 15.30 10.56
N THR A 47 -2.52 14.83 11.64
CA THR A 47 -1.27 14.07 11.57
C THR A 47 -1.45 12.75 10.79
N GLN A 48 -2.49 11.98 11.09
CA GLN A 48 -2.75 10.71 10.41
C GLN A 48 -3.10 10.91 8.93
N CYS A 49 -3.99 11.87 8.61
CA CYS A 49 -4.37 12.13 7.22
C CYS A 49 -3.18 12.62 6.40
N ASN A 50 -2.37 13.53 6.94
CA ASN A 50 -1.20 14.05 6.22
C ASN A 50 -0.16 12.97 5.97
N ALA A 51 0.03 12.04 6.91
CA ALA A 51 0.90 10.89 6.68
C ALA A 51 0.36 10.01 5.55
N ILE A 52 -0.95 9.75 5.54
CA ILE A 52 -1.58 8.98 4.46
C ILE A 52 -1.44 9.69 3.11
N PHE A 53 -1.67 11.00 3.05
CA PHE A 53 -1.48 11.80 1.83
C PHE A 53 -0.04 11.71 1.31
N LYS A 54 0.94 11.73 2.22
CA LYS A 54 2.33 11.59 1.85
C LYS A 54 2.62 10.25 1.18
N ILE A 55 2.09 9.13 1.70
CA ILE A 55 2.25 7.81 1.07
C ILE A 55 1.77 7.85 -0.38
N PHE A 56 0.56 8.37 -0.62
CA PHE A 56 -0.01 8.43 -1.96
C PHE A 56 0.83 9.29 -2.90
N ASN A 57 1.38 10.40 -2.40
CA ASN A 57 2.27 11.24 -3.19
C ASN A 57 3.64 10.61 -3.44
N ASP A 58 4.19 9.88 -2.47
CA ASP A 58 5.49 9.22 -2.59
C ASP A 58 5.42 8.02 -3.56
N LEU A 59 4.28 7.33 -3.62
CA LEU A 59 4.08 6.16 -4.48
C LEU A 59 3.63 6.49 -5.90
N PHE A 60 2.68 7.41 -6.04
CA PHE A 60 2.05 7.71 -7.33
C PHE A 60 2.44 9.09 -7.90
N GLY A 61 3.29 9.83 -7.19
CA GLY A 61 3.74 11.16 -7.56
C GLY A 61 2.94 12.29 -6.90
N GLU A 62 3.54 13.48 -6.86
CA GLU A 62 2.99 14.66 -6.17
C GLU A 62 1.58 15.04 -6.67
N GLY A 63 0.70 15.35 -5.71
CA GLY A 63 -0.68 15.78 -5.97
C GLY A 63 -1.67 14.64 -6.15
N THR A 64 -1.24 13.39 -6.01
CA THR A 64 -2.13 12.22 -6.02
C THR A 64 -3.08 12.24 -4.82
N ASP A 65 -2.62 12.70 -3.66
CA ASP A 65 -3.47 12.93 -2.49
C ASP A 65 -4.67 13.83 -2.81
N LYS A 66 -4.45 14.94 -3.52
CA LYS A 66 -5.53 15.85 -3.92
C LYS A 66 -6.48 15.23 -4.93
N LYS A 67 -5.99 14.37 -5.82
CA LYS A 67 -6.86 13.63 -6.75
C LYS A 67 -7.77 12.67 -5.99
N ILE A 68 -7.24 11.95 -5.01
CA ILE A 68 -7.96 10.92 -4.24
C ILE A 68 -8.90 11.54 -3.20
N PHE A 69 -8.43 12.51 -2.42
CA PHE A 69 -9.12 13.04 -1.25
C PHE A 69 -9.78 14.40 -1.48
N GLY A 70 -9.42 15.08 -2.58
CA GLY A 70 -9.88 16.45 -2.85
C GLY A 70 -9.38 17.44 -1.80
N ASN A 71 -10.24 18.41 -1.45
CA ASN A 71 -9.93 19.44 -0.44
C ASN A 71 -10.42 19.05 0.97
N LYS A 72 -11.05 17.89 1.14
CA LYS A 72 -11.66 17.47 2.41
C LYS A 72 -10.71 16.55 3.17
N VAL A 73 -10.45 16.88 4.43
CA VAL A 73 -9.68 16.01 5.34
C VAL A 73 -10.67 15.20 6.17
N SER A 74 -10.78 13.90 5.88
CA SER A 74 -11.61 12.95 6.65
C SER A 74 -10.81 11.71 6.98
N LEU A 75 -10.61 11.46 8.27
CA LEU A 75 -9.83 10.31 8.74
C LEU A 75 -10.38 8.98 8.23
N LEU A 76 -11.70 8.81 8.23
CA LEU A 76 -12.33 7.58 7.75
C LEU A 76 -12.05 7.36 6.26
N THR A 77 -12.09 8.41 5.44
CA THR A 77 -11.75 8.32 4.01
C THR A 77 -10.27 7.98 3.82
N CYS A 78 -9.37 8.61 4.59
CA CYS A 78 -7.95 8.33 4.52
C CYS A 78 -7.64 6.87 4.88
N LEU A 79 -8.23 6.36 5.97
CA LEU A 79 -8.03 4.97 6.40
C LEU A 79 -8.60 3.96 5.40
N LYS A 80 -9.78 4.23 4.82
CA LYS A 80 -10.36 3.37 3.78
C LYS A 80 -9.50 3.32 2.52
N ALA A 81 -9.03 4.47 2.04
CA ALA A 81 -8.16 4.53 0.88
C ALA A 81 -6.83 3.79 1.13
N PHE A 82 -6.28 3.92 2.34
CA PHE A 82 -5.07 3.21 2.74
C PHE A 82 -5.28 1.68 2.83
N ASP A 83 -6.42 1.25 3.35
CA ASP A 83 -6.81 -0.17 3.38
C ASP A 83 -6.99 -0.76 1.97
N GLU A 84 -7.62 0.01 1.06
CA GLU A 84 -7.76 -0.35 -0.37
C GLU A 84 -6.39 -0.48 -1.07
N LEU A 85 -5.42 0.38 -0.73
CA LEU A 85 -4.05 0.30 -1.23
C LEU A 85 -3.39 -1.01 -0.79
N ILE A 86 -3.37 -1.28 0.52
CA ILE A 86 -2.73 -2.49 1.07
C ILE A 86 -3.37 -3.76 0.51
N THR A 87 -4.70 -3.78 0.44
CA THR A 87 -5.45 -4.95 -0.05
C THR A 87 -5.09 -5.27 -1.50
N GLN A 88 -5.02 -4.26 -2.37
CA GLN A 88 -4.69 -4.47 -3.78
C GLN A 88 -3.21 -4.85 -3.97
N VAL A 89 -2.29 -4.28 -3.20
CA VAL A 89 -0.87 -4.66 -3.21
C VAL A 89 -0.66 -6.10 -2.71
N ASN A 90 -1.43 -6.55 -1.72
CA ASN A 90 -1.34 -7.93 -1.26
C ASN A 90 -1.89 -8.93 -2.29
N ALA A 91 -2.89 -8.55 -3.09
CA ALA A 91 -3.45 -9.41 -4.13
C ALA A 91 -2.43 -9.75 -5.24
N THR A 92 -1.49 -8.84 -5.56
CA THR A 92 -0.43 -9.12 -6.55
C THR A 92 0.52 -10.25 -6.15
N ASN A 93 0.69 -10.54 -4.86
CA ASN A 93 1.52 -11.67 -4.40
C ASN A 93 0.97 -13.04 -4.82
N GLU A 94 -0.33 -13.16 -5.10
CA GLU A 94 -0.94 -14.41 -5.57
C GLU A 94 -0.42 -14.87 -6.94
N GLU A 95 0.07 -13.96 -7.78
CA GLU A 95 0.63 -14.31 -9.09
C GLU A 95 1.98 -15.04 -8.97
N VAL A 96 2.82 -14.61 -8.03
CA VAL A 96 4.09 -15.28 -7.72
C VAL A 96 3.84 -16.69 -7.21
N GLU A 97 2.86 -16.86 -6.32
CA GLU A 97 2.48 -18.17 -5.81
C GLU A 97 1.98 -19.10 -6.94
N LYS A 98 1.19 -18.59 -7.89
CA LYS A 98 0.73 -19.36 -9.06
C LYS A 98 1.91 -19.85 -9.90
N ILE A 99 2.90 -18.98 -10.18
CA ILE A 99 4.11 -19.36 -10.93
C ILE A 99 4.92 -20.41 -10.16
N ALA A 100 5.16 -20.20 -8.87
CA ALA A 100 5.91 -21.13 -8.03
C ALA A 100 5.23 -22.52 -7.96
N ASN A 101 3.91 -22.53 -7.77
CA ASN A 101 3.11 -23.74 -7.70
C ASN A 101 3.04 -24.50 -9.03
N LYS A 102 3.06 -23.81 -10.18
CA LYS A 102 3.10 -24.46 -11.50
C LYS A 102 4.34 -25.35 -11.67
N TYR A 103 5.48 -24.97 -11.09
CA TYR A 103 6.75 -25.67 -11.27
C TYR A 103 7.22 -26.49 -10.04
N SER A 104 6.56 -26.36 -8.89
CA SER A 104 6.89 -27.07 -7.63
C SER A 104 6.66 -28.61 -7.67
N PRO A 105 5.46 -29.14 -7.99
CA PRO A 105 5.17 -30.57 -7.90
C PRO A 105 5.95 -31.40 -8.94
N ASN A 106 6.19 -30.86 -10.13
CA ASN A 106 6.94 -31.55 -11.18
C ASN A 106 8.46 -31.66 -10.91
N ARG A 107 9.02 -30.83 -10.01
CA ARG A 107 10.46 -30.87 -9.68
C ARG A 107 10.79 -32.00 -8.69
N ALA A 108 9.97 -32.17 -7.65
CA ALA A 108 10.15 -33.23 -6.65
C ALA A 108 9.97 -34.63 -7.26
N ALA A 109 8.97 -34.80 -8.15
CA ALA A 109 8.72 -36.06 -8.84
C ALA A 109 9.86 -36.46 -9.82
N ARG A 110 10.51 -35.49 -10.49
CA ARG A 110 11.68 -35.76 -11.36
C ARG A 110 12.93 -36.12 -10.55
N ARG A 111 13.13 -35.52 -9.37
CA ARG A 111 14.25 -35.86 -8.48
C ARG A 111 14.15 -37.29 -7.91
N LYS A 112 12.95 -37.81 -7.66
CA LYS A 112 12.73 -39.20 -7.22
C LYS A 112 12.90 -40.26 -8.32
N LYS A 113 13.01 -39.86 -9.60
CA LYS A 113 13.20 -40.77 -10.74
C LYS A 113 14.67 -40.89 -11.21
N LYS A 114 15.61 -40.23 -10.51
CA LYS A 114 17.06 -40.45 -10.64
C LYS A 114 17.51 -41.39 -9.53
#